data_AF-A0A0G4FBD3-F1
#
_entry.id   AF-A0A0G4FBD3-F1
#
_cell.length_a   1.000
_cell.length_b   1.000
_cell.length_c   1.000
_cell.angle_alpha   90.00
_cell.angle_beta   90.00
_cell.angle_gamma   90.00
#
_symmetry.space_group_name_H-M   'P 1'
#
loop_
_entity.id
_entity.type
_entity.pdbx_description
1 polymer ?
#
loop_
_entity_poly.entity_id
_entity_poly.type
_entity_poly.pdbx_seq_one_letter_code
_entity_poly.pdbx_strand_id
1 'polypeptide(L)'
;QLVQEAERNNALLATRPVGKDDANEATLRQFRRLVDKDKVRQAVRFLTERGGGGTLDPNDLAEADPAGRTIREVLESKHPAQSDPDPSCFLDRPLPPLTQVEITSNHIERAARATKEAPDHAELRSELAAMASHIANEDVPWERLQALRACRLIGLDKQPKVRPIGIGEVLMRIMGKAIAKAVGVDAEIVCGADQLCAGLKGGVEGAIHTVSGEFDSGGVECAILVDATNVFNTMNRPAALWNVRILWPRCSRFLFNTYRGHAALYMRDQSAPLWSQGGTTQGDPLASLFYSVATLPLVWEMKRPADEGPQAWFADDSAKVRGLQPVREWWDELQRRGPLRDYHPNGKKSKLVVRAGCKERAREVFGDTDVEIVSGARYMGGFVGTAEGKRAYAAEKVEEWQRCVNRKADAAAKYPQAACTALTTSLQAEWDFFMRVMPEERATFQPLRDALTHYLTQLSSHAVTATEAQLMMLPARHGGIGVRDPMERVAAAYETSTKGTSLLVSTFQNGDPTDGPPFNPFQHRVDMQQAVQEGRRATDEAAKERFEDGL
;
A
#
# COMPACT_ATOMS: atom_id res chain seq x y z
N GLN A 1 24.00 4.83 -24.00
CA GLN A 1 22.93 3.95 -24.50
C GLN A 1 21.64 4.05 -23.67
N LEU A 2 21.63 3.87 -22.34
CA LEU A 2 20.38 4.02 -21.53
C LEU A 2 19.80 5.44 -21.51
N VAL A 3 20.66 6.47 -21.52
CA VAL A 3 20.23 7.88 -21.65
C VAL A 3 19.61 8.14 -23.02
N GLN A 4 20.22 7.61 -24.09
CA GLN A 4 19.67 7.68 -25.45
C GLN A 4 18.36 6.91 -25.60
N GLU A 5 18.17 5.81 -24.87
CA GLU A 5 16.91 5.05 -24.83
C GLU A 5 15.82 5.84 -24.09
N ALA A 6 16.17 6.54 -23.01
CA ALA A 6 15.26 7.44 -22.29
C ALA A 6 14.89 8.68 -23.12
N GLU A 7 15.85 9.27 -23.82
CA GLU A 7 15.64 10.38 -24.75
C GLU A 7 14.78 9.96 -25.96
N ARG A 8 14.95 8.74 -26.50
CA ARG A 8 14.05 8.21 -27.53
C ARG A 8 12.63 8.00 -27.02
N ASN A 9 12.47 7.52 -25.79
CA ASN A 9 11.15 7.38 -25.18
C ASN A 9 10.50 8.76 -24.90
N ASN A 10 11.29 9.79 -24.59
CA ASN A 10 10.80 11.17 -24.45
C ASN A 10 10.51 11.85 -25.79
N ALA A 11 11.31 11.59 -26.83
CA ALA A 11 11.05 12.08 -28.18
C ALA A 11 9.77 11.47 -28.77
N LEU A 12 9.42 10.24 -28.36
CA LEU A 12 8.13 9.61 -28.65
C LEU A 12 6.95 10.22 -27.89
N LEU A 13 7.20 11.04 -26.86
CA LEU A 13 6.19 11.77 -26.09
C LEU A 13 5.97 13.21 -26.61
N ALA A 14 6.84 13.72 -27.49
CA ALA A 14 6.65 15.01 -28.15
C ALA A 14 5.54 14.87 -29.21
N THR A 15 4.34 15.34 -28.86
CA THR A 15 3.18 15.32 -29.74
C THR A 15 3.33 16.34 -30.88
N ARG A 16 3.32 15.86 -32.13
CA ARG A 16 2.93 16.70 -33.27
C ARG A 16 1.45 17.11 -33.11
N PRO A 17 1.00 18.22 -33.72
CA PRO A 17 -0.42 18.53 -33.77
C PRO A 17 -1.09 17.44 -34.61
N VAL A 18 -1.94 16.66 -33.96
CA VAL A 18 -2.59 15.48 -34.53
C VAL A 18 -4.09 15.72 -34.40
N GLY A 19 -4.86 15.51 -35.46
CA GLY A 19 -6.32 15.66 -35.43
C GLY A 19 -6.97 14.77 -34.37
N LYS A 20 -8.18 15.08 -33.91
CA LYS A 20 -8.85 14.36 -32.80
C LYS A 20 -8.92 12.84 -33.01
N ASP A 21 -9.19 12.39 -34.23
CA ASP A 21 -9.29 10.96 -34.55
C ASP A 21 -7.94 10.24 -34.52
N ASP A 22 -6.90 10.90 -35.04
CA ASP A 22 -5.53 10.39 -35.04
C ASP A 22 -4.93 10.34 -33.61
N ALA A 23 -5.37 11.25 -32.72
CA ALA A 23 -4.93 11.31 -31.32
C ALA A 23 -5.46 10.14 -30.49
N ASN A 24 -6.73 9.76 -30.67
CA ASN A 24 -7.30 8.57 -30.03
C ASN A 24 -6.57 7.31 -30.52
N GLU A 25 -6.26 7.24 -31.81
CA GLU A 25 -5.54 6.11 -32.39
C GLU A 25 -4.11 5.96 -31.83
N ALA A 26 -3.40 7.08 -31.67
CA ALA A 26 -2.09 7.12 -31.03
C ALA A 26 -2.15 6.62 -29.57
N THR A 27 -3.17 7.04 -28.82
CA THR A 27 -3.41 6.59 -27.44
C THR A 27 -3.60 5.08 -27.36
N LEU A 28 -4.44 4.50 -28.22
CA LEU A 28 -4.67 3.05 -28.25
C LEU A 28 -3.40 2.26 -28.62
N ARG A 29 -2.61 2.76 -29.58
CA ARG A 29 -1.32 2.15 -29.95
C ARG A 29 -0.34 2.13 -28.78
N GLN A 30 -0.23 3.25 -28.06
CA GLN A 30 0.64 3.36 -26.90
C GLN A 30 0.16 2.46 -25.75
N PHE A 31 -1.15 2.39 -25.52
CA PHE A 31 -1.76 1.45 -24.57
C PHE A 31 -1.32 0.01 -24.87
N ARG A 32 -1.51 -0.47 -26.11
CA ARG A 32 -1.08 -1.82 -26.52
C ARG A 32 0.41 -2.04 -26.28
N ARG A 33 1.25 -1.10 -26.70
CA ARG A 33 2.71 -1.20 -26.53
C ARG A 33 3.12 -1.32 -25.07
N LEU A 34 2.42 -0.67 -24.15
CA LEU A 34 2.67 -0.79 -22.72
C LEU A 34 2.24 -2.16 -22.18
N VAL A 35 1.12 -2.71 -22.65
CA VAL A 35 0.69 -4.07 -22.30
C VAL A 35 1.69 -5.11 -22.81
N ASP A 36 2.14 -5.00 -24.06
CA ASP A 36 3.14 -5.91 -24.66
C ASP A 36 4.49 -5.90 -23.91
N LYS A 37 4.79 -4.81 -23.20
CA LYS A 37 5.98 -4.65 -22.34
C LYS A 37 5.76 -5.09 -20.88
N ASP A 38 4.67 -5.78 -20.57
CA ASP A 38 4.27 -6.16 -19.21
C ASP A 38 4.13 -4.95 -18.24
N LYS A 39 3.77 -3.79 -18.79
CA LYS A 39 3.50 -2.55 -18.03
C LYS A 39 1.99 -2.29 -17.91
N VAL A 40 1.24 -3.35 -17.62
CA VAL A 40 -0.23 -3.34 -17.66
C VAL A 40 -0.85 -2.22 -16.82
N ARG A 41 -0.40 -2.01 -15.57
CA ARG A 41 -0.92 -0.92 -14.71
C ARG A 41 -0.66 0.46 -15.29
N GLN A 42 0.51 0.67 -15.88
CA GLN A 42 0.84 1.93 -16.56
C GLN A 42 -0.05 2.12 -17.79
N ALA A 43 -0.30 1.05 -18.55
CA ALA A 43 -1.20 1.06 -19.70
C ALA A 43 -2.63 1.45 -19.29
N VAL A 44 -3.17 0.85 -18.22
CA VAL A 44 -4.51 1.20 -17.71
C VAL A 44 -4.57 2.67 -17.31
N ARG A 45 -3.61 3.16 -16.52
CA ARG A 45 -3.58 4.57 -16.10
C ARG A 45 -3.51 5.51 -17.30
N PHE A 46 -2.63 5.21 -18.26
CA PHE A 46 -2.50 6.00 -19.48
C PHE A 46 -3.80 6.05 -20.28
N LEU A 47 -4.41 4.90 -20.58
CA LEU A 47 -5.64 4.81 -21.35
C LEU A 47 -6.83 5.49 -20.68
N THR A 48 -6.91 5.40 -19.35
CA THR A 48 -8.01 5.98 -18.56
C THR A 48 -7.77 7.44 -18.18
N GLU A 49 -6.70 8.05 -18.68
CA GLU A 49 -6.29 9.43 -18.37
C GLU A 49 -6.08 9.66 -16.86
N ARG A 50 -5.92 8.57 -16.11
CA ARG A 50 -5.51 8.54 -14.70
C ARG A 50 -3.98 8.44 -14.56
N GLY A 51 -3.27 8.61 -15.68
CA GLY A 51 -1.83 8.71 -15.77
C GLY A 51 -1.34 10.10 -15.41
N GLY A 52 -1.78 10.62 -14.27
CA GLY A 52 -1.20 11.83 -13.69
C GLY A 52 0.08 11.52 -12.93
N GLY A 53 0.86 12.56 -12.70
CA GLY A 53 2.15 12.51 -12.00
C GLY A 53 3.27 11.82 -12.77
N GLY A 54 4.46 11.87 -12.21
CA GLY A 54 5.67 11.42 -12.89
C GLY A 54 6.91 11.74 -12.09
N THR A 55 8.07 11.51 -12.69
CA THR A 55 9.32 12.04 -12.15
C THR A 55 9.35 13.54 -12.42
N LEU A 56 9.56 14.32 -11.36
CA LEU A 56 9.67 15.77 -11.40
C LEU A 56 11.13 16.18 -11.62
N ASP A 57 11.37 17.23 -12.40
CA ASP A 57 12.71 17.78 -12.55
C ASP A 57 13.12 18.51 -11.26
N PRO A 58 14.32 18.26 -10.69
CA PRO A 58 14.76 18.93 -9.47
C PRO A 58 14.75 20.46 -9.54
N ASN A 59 14.87 21.04 -10.74
CA ASN A 59 14.93 22.49 -10.93
C ASN A 59 13.57 23.14 -11.17
N ASP A 60 12.51 22.35 -11.37
CA ASP A 60 11.15 22.87 -11.49
C ASP A 60 10.64 23.39 -10.13
N LEU A 61 9.66 24.29 -10.17
CA LEU A 61 8.94 24.72 -8.98
C LEU A 61 7.99 23.63 -8.49
N ALA A 62 7.93 23.43 -7.18
CA ALA A 62 6.94 22.56 -6.58
C ALA A 62 5.59 23.29 -6.51
N GLU A 63 4.70 23.04 -7.47
CA GLU A 63 3.42 23.77 -7.61
C GLU A 63 2.56 23.85 -6.34
N ALA A 64 2.58 22.80 -5.52
CA ALA A 64 1.82 22.73 -4.27
C ALA A 64 2.62 23.11 -3.02
N ASP A 65 3.83 23.65 -3.17
CA ASP A 65 4.62 24.12 -2.03
C ASP A 65 4.31 25.60 -1.72
N PRO A 66 3.73 25.91 -0.55
CA PRO A 66 3.36 27.29 -0.20
C PRO A 66 4.56 28.25 -0.09
N ALA A 67 5.77 27.72 0.12
CA ALA A 67 6.98 28.52 0.22
C ALA A 67 7.64 28.78 -1.14
N GLY A 68 7.04 28.34 -2.25
CA GLY A 68 7.55 28.56 -3.60
C GLY A 68 8.88 27.86 -3.88
N ARG A 69 9.15 26.76 -3.16
CA ARG A 69 10.40 26.00 -3.28
C ARG A 69 10.46 25.22 -4.58
N THR A 70 11.68 25.00 -5.07
CA THR A 70 11.98 24.02 -6.11
C THR A 70 11.75 22.60 -5.62
N ILE A 71 11.58 21.66 -6.55
CA ILE A 71 11.48 20.22 -6.23
C ILE A 71 12.69 19.78 -5.39
N ARG A 72 13.89 20.24 -5.74
CA ARG A 72 15.12 20.00 -4.97
C ARG A 72 15.00 20.44 -3.51
N GLU A 73 14.66 21.70 -3.27
CA GLU A 73 14.56 22.23 -1.90
C GLU A 73 13.48 21.50 -1.09
N VAL A 74 12.38 21.09 -1.75
CA VAL A 74 11.38 20.22 -1.12
C VAL A 74 11.98 18.86 -0.76
N LEU A 75 12.75 18.22 -1.64
CA LEU A 75 13.43 16.96 -1.37
C LEU A 75 14.47 17.10 -0.24
N GLU A 76 15.26 18.17 -0.23
CA GLU A 76 16.23 18.48 0.84
C GLU A 76 15.52 18.65 2.19
N SER A 77 14.42 19.40 2.23
CA SER A 77 13.62 19.57 3.45
C SER A 77 13.02 18.27 4.00
N LYS A 78 12.92 17.23 3.16
CA LYS A 78 12.42 15.90 3.54
C LYS A 78 13.51 14.94 4.01
N HIS A 79 14.78 15.31 3.94
CA HIS A 79 15.88 14.51 4.46
C HIS A 79 16.62 15.32 5.54
N PRO A 80 16.04 15.43 6.75
CA PRO A 80 16.68 16.14 7.83
C PRO A 80 17.98 15.44 8.26
N ALA A 81 18.84 16.19 8.96
CA ALA A 81 19.93 15.61 9.72
C ALA A 81 19.39 14.64 10.78
N GLN A 82 20.22 13.66 11.17
CA GLN A 82 19.84 12.74 12.23
C GLN A 82 19.72 13.50 13.56
N SER A 83 18.62 13.31 14.27
CA SER A 83 18.41 13.82 15.63
C SER A 83 19.14 12.97 16.67
N ASP A 84 19.39 13.55 17.85
CA ASP A 84 19.78 12.76 19.02
C ASP A 84 18.53 12.07 19.59
N PRO A 85 18.53 10.73 19.74
CA PRO A 85 17.39 10.02 20.29
C PRO A 85 17.21 10.31 21.77
N ASP A 86 15.96 10.47 22.19
CA ASP A 86 15.62 10.46 23.62
C ASP A 86 15.94 9.08 24.23
N PRO A 87 16.56 8.98 25.42
CA PRO A 87 16.87 7.70 26.06
C PRO A 87 15.67 6.75 26.21
N SER A 88 14.45 7.28 26.37
CA SER A 88 13.21 6.47 26.47
C SER A 88 12.86 5.73 25.17
N CYS A 89 13.53 6.05 24.06
CA CYS A 89 13.31 5.43 22.76
C CYS A 89 14.02 4.08 22.62
N PHE A 90 15.00 3.80 23.48
CA PHE A 90 15.72 2.54 23.49
C PHE A 90 14.97 1.51 24.34
N LEU A 91 14.62 0.38 23.73
CA LEU A 91 14.09 -0.75 24.49
C LEU A 91 15.13 -1.29 25.46
N ASP A 92 14.76 -1.35 26.73
CA ASP A 92 15.56 -2.01 27.78
C ASP A 92 15.09 -3.46 27.95
N ARG A 93 15.63 -4.36 27.13
CA ARG A 93 15.35 -5.80 27.16
C ARG A 93 16.63 -6.60 26.91
N PRO A 94 16.75 -7.83 27.44
CA PRO A 94 17.87 -8.71 27.13
C PRO A 94 18.03 -8.90 25.61
N LEU A 95 19.27 -8.83 25.14
CA LEU A 95 19.58 -9.03 23.72
C LEU A 95 19.37 -10.51 23.35
N PRO A 96 18.48 -10.84 22.40
CA PRO A 96 18.35 -12.21 21.92
C PRO A 96 19.66 -12.67 21.26
N PRO A 97 19.97 -13.98 21.26
CA PRO A 97 21.09 -14.50 20.51
C PRO A 97 20.90 -14.22 19.01
N LEU A 98 22.01 -13.93 18.32
CA LEU A 98 21.99 -13.82 16.86
C LEU A 98 22.04 -15.22 16.27
N THR A 99 21.03 -15.56 15.48
CA THR A 99 21.01 -16.79 14.69
C THR A 99 21.53 -16.51 13.29
N GLN A 100 22.33 -17.43 12.77
CA GLN A 100 22.88 -17.34 11.42
C GLN A 100 21.75 -17.29 10.39
N VAL A 101 21.84 -16.37 9.45
CA VAL A 101 20.92 -16.22 8.33
C VAL A 101 21.58 -16.75 7.07
N GLU A 102 21.05 -17.85 6.55
CA GLU A 102 21.45 -18.39 5.27
C GLU A 102 20.57 -17.84 4.16
N ILE A 103 21.19 -17.13 3.21
CA ILE A 103 20.58 -16.76 1.95
C ILE A 103 21.06 -17.72 0.89
N THR A 104 20.13 -18.21 0.06
CA THR A 104 20.38 -19.23 -0.96
C THR A 104 20.13 -18.65 -2.35
N SER A 105 20.65 -19.30 -3.39
CA SER A 105 20.40 -18.90 -4.78
C SER A 105 18.91 -18.86 -5.14
N ASN A 106 18.09 -19.69 -4.52
CA ASN A 106 16.62 -19.66 -4.68
C ASN A 106 16.00 -18.39 -4.07
N HIS A 107 16.48 -17.93 -2.91
CA HIS A 107 16.04 -16.66 -2.35
C HIS A 107 16.35 -15.50 -3.30
N ILE A 108 17.55 -15.48 -3.89
CA ILE A 108 17.98 -14.48 -4.88
C ILE A 108 17.13 -14.56 -6.15
N GLU A 109 16.90 -15.74 -6.69
CA GLU A 109 16.06 -15.94 -7.88
C GLU A 109 14.63 -15.42 -7.67
N ARG A 110 14.01 -15.80 -6.54
CA ARG A 110 12.66 -15.34 -6.19
C ARG A 110 12.63 -13.83 -5.94
N ALA A 111 13.69 -13.25 -5.40
CA ALA A 111 13.82 -11.82 -5.18
C ALA A 111 13.90 -11.05 -6.50
N ALA A 112 14.80 -11.47 -7.39
CA ALA A 112 15.00 -10.89 -8.71
C ALA A 112 13.72 -10.91 -9.57
N ARG A 113 13.03 -12.05 -9.63
CA ARG A 113 11.73 -12.14 -10.32
C ARG A 113 10.71 -11.15 -9.74
N ALA A 114 10.70 -10.96 -8.42
CA ALA A 114 9.79 -10.04 -7.75
C ALA A 114 10.15 -8.56 -7.96
N THR A 115 11.43 -8.24 -8.18
CA THR A 115 11.90 -6.90 -8.53
C THR A 115 11.89 -6.64 -10.04
N LYS A 116 11.49 -7.63 -10.86
CA LYS A 116 11.57 -7.63 -12.33
C LYS A 116 13.00 -7.34 -12.83
N GLU A 117 13.98 -7.89 -12.11
CA GLU A 117 15.41 -7.82 -12.42
C GLU A 117 15.89 -9.23 -12.79
N ALA A 118 16.96 -9.35 -13.60
CA ALA A 118 17.44 -10.64 -14.09
C ALA A 118 18.93 -10.85 -13.75
N PRO A 119 19.26 -11.56 -12.65
CA PRO A 119 20.51 -12.28 -12.56
C PRO A 119 20.30 -13.62 -13.29
N ASP A 120 20.41 -13.59 -14.62
CA ASP A 120 20.14 -14.76 -15.47
C ASP A 120 21.12 -15.91 -15.21
N HIS A 121 22.32 -15.58 -14.70
CA HIS A 121 23.40 -16.55 -14.46
C HIS A 121 23.38 -17.14 -13.04
N ALA A 122 23.48 -18.47 -12.94
CA ALA A 122 23.46 -19.20 -11.67
C ALA A 122 24.61 -18.81 -10.72
N GLU A 123 25.79 -18.55 -11.27
CA GLU A 123 26.99 -18.13 -10.53
C GLU A 123 26.75 -16.78 -9.83
N LEU A 124 26.24 -15.78 -10.55
CA LEU A 124 25.87 -14.48 -9.97
C LEU A 124 24.85 -14.64 -8.83
N ARG A 125 23.88 -15.56 -8.97
CA ARG A 125 22.91 -15.82 -7.88
C ARG A 125 23.58 -16.41 -6.65
N SER A 126 24.56 -17.30 -6.82
CA SER A 126 25.33 -17.87 -5.72
C SER A 126 26.17 -16.81 -5.01
N GLU A 127 26.86 -15.96 -5.78
CA GLU A 127 27.68 -14.87 -5.22
C GLU A 127 26.83 -13.83 -4.47
N LEU A 128 25.68 -13.45 -5.01
CA LEU A 128 24.76 -12.54 -4.31
C LEU A 128 24.18 -13.17 -3.03
N ALA A 129 23.92 -14.47 -3.04
CA ALA A 129 23.47 -15.19 -1.86
C ALA A 129 24.55 -15.24 -0.77
N ALA A 130 25.80 -15.51 -1.16
CA ALA A 130 26.95 -15.48 -0.27
C ALA A 130 27.18 -14.07 0.30
N MET A 131 27.13 -13.03 -0.55
CA MET A 131 27.26 -11.64 -0.13
C MET A 131 26.14 -11.21 0.85
N ALA A 132 24.88 -11.55 0.55
CA ALA A 132 23.76 -11.24 1.43
C ALA A 132 23.90 -11.94 2.80
N SER A 133 24.31 -13.20 2.80
CA SER A 133 24.60 -13.97 4.03
C SER A 133 25.75 -13.33 4.80
N HIS A 134 26.83 -12.93 4.13
CA HIS A 134 27.95 -12.26 4.78
C HIS A 134 27.52 -10.94 5.45
N ILE A 135 26.76 -10.09 4.75
CA ILE A 135 26.22 -8.84 5.31
C ILE A 135 25.25 -9.11 6.47
N ALA A 136 24.52 -10.23 6.44
CA ALA A 136 23.57 -10.59 7.49
C ALA A 136 24.21 -11.20 8.74
N ASN A 137 25.42 -11.72 8.65
CA ASN A 137 26.04 -12.47 9.75
C ASN A 137 27.29 -11.80 10.33
N GLU A 138 28.04 -11.04 9.52
CA GLU A 138 29.29 -10.40 9.91
C GLU A 138 29.11 -8.91 10.22
N ASP A 139 30.04 -8.31 10.96
CA ASP A 139 30.17 -6.85 11.02
C ASP A 139 30.96 -6.36 9.79
N VAL A 140 30.27 -5.72 8.85
CA VAL A 140 30.85 -5.32 7.56
C VAL A 140 31.08 -3.81 7.57
N PRO A 141 32.35 -3.31 7.58
CA PRO A 141 32.70 -1.89 7.54
C PRO A 141 31.83 -1.09 6.56
N TRP A 142 31.24 0.02 7.01
CA TRP A 142 30.26 0.79 6.22
C TRP A 142 30.85 1.23 4.89
N GLU A 143 32.13 1.58 4.89
CA GLU A 143 32.94 2.01 3.74
C GLU A 143 32.89 1.00 2.60
N ARG A 144 32.76 -0.30 2.91
CA ARG A 144 32.64 -1.37 1.90
C ARG A 144 31.26 -1.44 1.26
N LEU A 145 30.24 -0.87 1.90
CA LEU A 145 28.85 -0.89 1.44
C LEU A 145 28.39 0.45 0.85
N GLN A 146 29.17 1.53 1.02
CA GLN A 146 28.79 2.89 0.60
C GLN A 146 28.31 2.96 -0.87
N ALA A 147 29.08 2.39 -1.80
CA ALA A 147 28.72 2.39 -3.22
C ALA A 147 27.43 1.60 -3.49
N LEU A 148 27.30 0.43 -2.85
CA LEU A 148 26.11 -0.41 -2.98
C LEU A 148 24.85 0.23 -2.34
N ARG A 149 25.05 1.15 -1.39
CA ARG A 149 23.98 1.86 -0.69
C ARG A 149 23.64 3.22 -1.29
N ALA A 150 24.39 3.68 -2.29
CA ALA A 150 24.05 4.88 -3.05
C ALA A 150 22.70 4.72 -3.75
N CYS A 151 21.97 5.82 -3.88
CA CYS A 151 20.66 5.84 -4.53
C CYS A 151 20.57 6.99 -5.52
N ARG A 152 19.80 6.77 -6.59
CA ARG A 152 19.28 7.86 -7.42
C ARG A 152 18.01 8.41 -6.77
N LEU A 153 18.06 9.65 -6.31
CA LEU A 153 16.91 10.34 -5.73
C LEU A 153 16.07 11.01 -6.82
N ILE A 154 14.77 10.74 -6.78
CA ILE A 154 13.78 11.39 -7.64
C ILE A 154 12.63 11.95 -6.80
N GLY A 155 12.04 13.06 -7.26
CA GLY A 155 10.73 13.51 -6.81
C GLY A 155 9.64 12.85 -7.66
N LEU A 156 8.74 12.12 -7.03
CA LEU A 156 7.51 11.64 -7.68
C LEU A 156 6.35 12.58 -7.36
N ASP A 157 5.58 12.93 -8.37
CA ASP A 157 4.36 13.72 -8.17
C ASP A 157 3.23 12.90 -7.53
N LYS A 158 2.70 13.42 -6.42
CA LYS A 158 1.55 12.92 -5.64
C LYS A 158 0.28 13.75 -5.91
N GLN A 159 0.25 14.59 -6.94
CA GLN A 159 -0.92 15.27 -7.48
C GLN A 159 -1.81 16.00 -6.44
N PRO A 160 -1.41 17.19 -5.96
CA PRO A 160 -0.10 17.81 -6.11
C PRO A 160 0.69 17.69 -4.80
N LYS A 161 1.93 17.18 -4.87
CA LYS A 161 2.92 17.10 -3.76
C LYS A 161 4.13 16.31 -4.24
N VAL A 162 5.31 16.59 -3.69
CA VAL A 162 6.53 15.82 -4.03
C VAL A 162 6.68 14.61 -3.10
N ARG A 163 6.92 13.41 -3.61
CA ARG A 163 7.31 12.23 -2.83
C ARG A 163 8.77 11.86 -3.14
N PRO A 164 9.67 11.84 -2.15
CA PRO A 164 11.05 11.41 -2.37
C PRO A 164 11.10 9.89 -2.58
N ILE A 165 11.83 9.45 -3.60
CA ILE A 165 12.14 8.03 -3.82
C ILE A 165 13.64 7.88 -4.06
N GLY A 166 14.30 7.11 -3.19
CA GLY A 166 15.67 6.66 -3.36
C GLY A 166 15.70 5.34 -4.12
N ILE A 167 16.00 5.39 -5.42
CA ILE A 167 16.18 4.21 -6.24
C ILE A 167 17.58 3.66 -5.98
N GLY A 168 17.69 2.67 -5.09
CA GLY A 168 18.94 2.01 -4.75
C GLY A 168 19.47 1.09 -5.85
N GLU A 169 20.73 0.68 -5.70
CA GLU A 169 21.40 -0.26 -6.60
C GLU A 169 20.67 -1.58 -6.76
N VAL A 170 20.66 -2.12 -7.99
CA VAL A 170 19.93 -3.35 -8.34
C VAL A 170 20.33 -4.51 -7.43
N LEU A 171 21.63 -4.72 -7.22
CA LEU A 171 22.13 -5.83 -6.39
C LEU A 171 21.67 -5.68 -4.93
N MET A 172 21.67 -4.44 -4.40
CA MET A 172 21.17 -4.15 -3.05
C MET A 172 19.67 -4.43 -2.93
N ARG A 173 18.88 -4.08 -3.95
CA ARG A 173 17.44 -4.37 -3.97
C ARG A 173 17.17 -5.87 -4.00
N ILE A 174 17.90 -6.63 -4.82
CA ILE A 174 17.77 -8.09 -4.87
C ILE A 174 18.12 -8.69 -3.51
N MET A 175 19.26 -8.32 -2.91
CA MET A 175 19.69 -8.85 -1.61
C MET A 175 18.73 -8.45 -0.49
N GLY A 176 18.32 -7.18 -0.40
CA GLY A 176 17.33 -6.73 0.58
C GLY A 176 15.99 -7.46 0.45
N LYS A 177 15.53 -7.72 -0.78
CA LYS A 177 14.32 -8.50 -1.02
C LYS A 177 14.49 -9.99 -0.69
N ALA A 178 15.69 -10.55 -0.89
CA ALA A 178 16.01 -11.92 -0.51
C ALA A 178 16.03 -12.09 1.02
N ILE A 179 16.62 -11.14 1.75
CA ILE A 179 16.57 -11.06 3.22
C ILE A 179 15.11 -10.99 3.69
N ALA A 180 14.29 -10.11 3.10
CA ALA A 180 12.87 -10.02 3.42
C ALA A 180 12.12 -11.35 3.20
N LYS A 181 12.49 -12.14 2.19
CA LYS A 181 11.89 -13.46 1.95
C LYS A 181 12.35 -14.52 2.95
N ALA A 182 13.61 -14.44 3.41
CA ALA A 182 14.20 -15.42 4.32
C ALA A 182 13.76 -15.20 5.78
N VAL A 183 13.69 -13.93 6.22
CA VAL A 183 13.48 -13.58 7.64
C VAL A 183 12.36 -12.57 7.88
N GLY A 184 11.64 -12.12 6.84
CA GLY A 184 10.52 -11.18 6.98
C GLY A 184 9.31 -11.76 7.73
N VAL A 185 9.19 -13.08 7.82
CA VAL A 185 8.17 -13.73 8.66
C VAL A 185 8.36 -13.38 10.14
N ASP A 186 9.59 -13.18 10.60
CA ASP A 186 9.87 -12.81 11.99
C ASP A 186 9.33 -11.39 12.28
N ALA A 187 9.41 -10.48 11.30
CA ALA A 187 8.81 -9.15 11.38
C ALA A 187 7.28 -9.21 11.42
N GLU A 188 6.66 -10.10 10.63
CA GLU A 188 5.21 -10.34 10.65
C GLU A 188 4.75 -10.87 12.03
N ILE A 189 5.52 -11.79 12.63
CA ILE A 189 5.24 -12.34 13.96
C ILE A 189 5.32 -11.26 15.03
N VAL A 190 6.44 -10.51 15.09
CA VAL A 190 6.64 -9.52 16.16
C VAL A 190 5.69 -8.34 16.05
N CYS A 191 5.29 -7.96 14.83
CA CYS A 191 4.33 -6.88 14.63
C CYS A 191 2.88 -7.32 14.88
N GLY A 192 2.54 -8.57 14.55
CA GLY A 192 1.22 -9.15 14.81
C GLY A 192 0.06 -8.25 14.38
N ALA A 193 -0.91 -8.07 15.28
CA ALA A 193 -2.04 -7.16 15.09
C ALA A 193 -1.69 -5.69 15.41
N ASP A 194 -0.55 -5.42 16.05
CA ASP A 194 -0.19 -4.07 16.51
C ASP A 194 0.28 -3.19 15.36
N GLN A 195 1.02 -3.72 14.39
CA GLN A 195 1.51 -2.98 13.23
C GLN A 195 1.35 -3.78 11.92
N LEU A 196 0.40 -3.35 11.09
CA LEU A 196 -0.09 -4.12 9.97
C LEU A 196 0.79 -4.05 8.71
N CYS A 197 1.78 -3.16 8.68
CA CYS A 197 2.68 -2.98 7.52
C CYS A 197 3.87 -3.97 7.50
N ALA A 198 3.83 -5.02 8.32
CA ALA A 198 4.84 -6.09 8.35
C ALA A 198 4.51 -7.30 7.46
N GLY A 199 3.55 -7.18 6.53
CA GLY A 199 3.19 -8.23 5.58
C GLY A 199 2.00 -9.11 5.99
N LEU A 200 1.26 -8.72 7.04
CA LEU A 200 0.08 -9.44 7.50
C LEU A 200 -0.98 -9.52 6.39
N LYS A 201 -1.36 -10.74 6.02
CA LYS A 201 -2.36 -10.97 4.96
C LYS A 201 -3.71 -10.41 5.39
N GLY A 202 -4.31 -9.53 4.57
CA GLY A 202 -5.59 -8.91 4.90
C GLY A 202 -5.53 -7.88 6.03
N GLY A 203 -4.33 -7.42 6.44
CA GLY A 203 -4.19 -6.45 7.53
C GLY A 203 -4.98 -5.16 7.30
N VAL A 204 -4.87 -4.58 6.09
CA VAL A 204 -5.64 -3.37 5.71
C VAL A 204 -7.15 -3.62 5.74
N GLU A 205 -7.60 -4.78 5.24
CA GLU A 205 -9.01 -5.15 5.25
C GLU A 205 -9.52 -5.25 6.70
N GLY A 206 -8.77 -5.92 7.57
CA GLY A 206 -9.11 -6.03 9.00
C GLY A 206 -9.11 -4.69 9.74
N ALA A 207 -8.19 -3.78 9.43
CA ALA A 207 -8.20 -2.42 10.00
C ALA A 207 -9.47 -1.65 9.60
N ILE A 208 -9.85 -1.71 8.33
CA ILE A 208 -11.07 -1.04 7.83
C ILE A 208 -12.31 -1.66 8.47
N HIS A 209 -12.42 -3.00 8.47
CA HIS A 209 -13.54 -3.72 9.07
C HIS A 209 -13.70 -3.39 10.56
N THR A 210 -12.59 -3.29 11.29
CA THR A 210 -12.59 -2.91 12.71
C THR A 210 -13.05 -1.47 12.90
N VAL A 211 -12.36 -0.50 12.27
CA VAL A 211 -12.62 0.93 12.52
C VAL A 211 -14.00 1.34 12.00
N SER A 212 -14.36 0.92 10.79
CA SER A 212 -15.70 1.18 10.24
C SER A 212 -16.77 0.41 11.00
N GLY A 213 -16.57 -0.88 11.29
CA GLY A 213 -17.57 -1.72 11.95
C GLY A 213 -17.90 -1.23 13.35
N GLU A 214 -16.90 -0.85 14.15
CA GLU A 214 -17.09 -0.22 15.45
C GLU A 214 -17.87 1.09 15.34
N PHE A 215 -17.53 1.92 14.36
CA PHE A 215 -18.25 3.17 14.10
C PHE A 215 -19.72 2.91 13.70
N ASP A 216 -19.97 1.89 12.88
CA ASP A 216 -21.30 1.52 12.40
C ASP A 216 -22.19 0.93 13.51
N SER A 217 -21.59 0.26 14.50
CA SER A 217 -22.30 -0.44 15.58
C SER A 217 -23.27 0.42 16.40
N GLY A 218 -23.10 1.75 16.38
CA GLY A 218 -23.88 2.65 17.23
C GLY A 218 -23.19 3.03 18.54
N GLY A 219 -22.26 2.19 19.03
CA GLY A 219 -21.75 2.26 20.40
C GLY A 219 -20.64 3.27 20.67
N VAL A 220 -20.19 4.01 19.65
CA VAL A 220 -19.06 4.95 19.73
C VAL A 220 -19.42 6.32 19.16
N GLU A 221 -18.75 7.38 19.61
CA GLU A 221 -19.04 8.76 19.20
C GLU A 221 -18.20 9.23 18.02
N CYS A 222 -16.96 8.73 17.90
CA CYS A 222 -16.02 9.19 16.89
C CYS A 222 -14.94 8.16 16.53
N ALA A 223 -14.31 8.38 15.39
CA ALA A 223 -13.06 7.75 14.99
C ALA A 223 -12.06 8.84 14.56
N ILE A 224 -10.87 8.87 15.16
CA ILE A 224 -9.78 9.72 14.68
C ILE A 224 -8.93 8.92 13.69
N LEU A 225 -8.62 9.54 12.56
CA LEU A 225 -7.76 9.02 11.50
C LEU A 225 -6.54 9.94 11.42
N VAL A 226 -5.36 9.43 11.78
CA VAL A 226 -4.14 10.22 11.94
C VAL A 226 -3.19 10.01 10.77
N ASP A 227 -2.71 11.12 10.20
CA ASP A 227 -1.61 11.17 9.22
C ASP A 227 -0.39 11.85 9.87
N ALA A 228 0.78 11.24 9.72
CA ALA A 228 2.03 11.77 10.26
C ALA A 228 2.92 12.39 9.17
N THR A 229 3.82 13.28 9.57
CA THR A 229 4.65 14.03 8.61
C THR A 229 5.99 13.36 8.37
N ASN A 230 6.25 12.95 7.13
CA ASN A 230 7.57 12.55 6.61
C ASN A 230 8.28 11.42 7.38
N VAL A 231 7.53 10.60 8.10
CA VAL A 231 7.97 9.50 8.97
C VAL A 231 9.09 8.61 8.40
N PHE A 232 8.98 8.18 7.14
CA PHE A 232 9.96 7.28 6.55
C PHE A 232 11.35 7.91 6.47
N ASN A 233 11.49 9.24 6.41
CA ASN A 233 12.79 9.91 6.34
C ASN A 233 13.23 10.55 7.67
N THR A 234 12.37 10.55 8.70
CA THR A 234 12.64 11.21 9.98
C THR A 234 13.01 10.26 11.10
N MET A 235 12.58 8.99 11.06
CA MET A 235 12.82 8.01 12.14
C MET A 235 14.30 7.95 12.60
N ASN A 236 14.56 8.08 13.90
CA ASN A 236 15.89 7.99 14.49
C ASN A 236 16.57 6.63 14.22
N ARG A 237 17.70 6.62 13.50
CA ARG A 237 18.39 5.36 13.14
C ARG A 237 19.02 4.64 14.34
N PRO A 238 19.77 5.30 15.24
CA PRO A 238 20.31 4.62 16.42
C PRO A 238 19.24 3.90 17.24
N ALA A 239 18.15 4.59 17.60
CA ALA A 239 17.07 3.97 18.36
C ALA A 239 16.36 2.86 17.56
N ALA A 240 16.08 3.09 16.28
CA ALA A 240 15.44 2.08 15.43
C ALA A 240 16.30 0.80 15.27
N LEU A 241 17.60 0.95 15.03
CA LEU A 241 18.53 -0.17 14.90
C LEU A 241 18.69 -0.94 16.21
N TRP A 242 18.73 -0.23 17.34
CA TRP A 242 18.73 -0.86 18.67
C TRP A 242 17.44 -1.66 18.93
N ASN A 243 16.28 -1.05 18.67
CA ASN A 243 15.00 -1.71 18.89
C ASN A 243 14.83 -2.94 17.98
N VAL A 244 15.27 -2.86 16.73
CA VAL A 244 15.30 -4.00 15.81
C VAL A 244 16.27 -5.09 16.26
N ARG A 245 17.41 -4.75 16.87
CA ARG A 245 18.33 -5.75 17.43
C ARG A 245 17.66 -6.63 18.47
N ILE A 246 16.69 -6.08 19.21
CA ILE A 246 15.88 -6.81 20.19
C ILE A 246 14.70 -7.52 19.51
N LEU A 247 13.95 -6.82 18.66
CA LEU A 247 12.66 -7.30 18.14
C LEU A 247 12.77 -8.19 16.90
N TRP A 248 13.79 -8.01 16.09
CA TRP A 248 14.00 -8.76 14.84
C TRP A 248 15.49 -9.14 14.68
N PRO A 249 16.05 -9.96 15.60
CA PRO A 249 17.48 -10.22 15.70
C PRO A 249 18.08 -10.79 14.41
N ARG A 250 17.34 -11.63 13.67
CA ARG A 250 17.80 -12.25 12.41
C ARG A 250 18.05 -11.23 11.30
N CYS A 251 17.32 -10.12 11.24
CA CYS A 251 17.56 -9.07 10.24
C CYS A 251 18.45 -7.94 10.76
N SER A 252 18.61 -7.85 12.08
CA SER A 252 19.24 -6.70 12.75
C SER A 252 20.65 -6.37 12.27
N ARG A 253 21.49 -7.38 12.01
CA ARG A 253 22.86 -7.17 11.52
C ARG A 253 22.89 -6.64 10.09
N PHE A 254 22.04 -7.20 9.22
CA PHE A 254 21.89 -6.70 7.85
C PHE A 254 21.42 -5.24 7.84
N LEU A 255 20.41 -4.91 8.65
CA LEU A 255 19.91 -3.54 8.79
C LEU A 255 20.98 -2.61 9.38
N PHE A 256 21.68 -3.03 10.43
CA PHE A 256 22.79 -2.27 11.02
C PHE A 256 23.87 -1.97 9.99
N ASN A 257 24.38 -2.99 9.31
CA ASN A 257 25.41 -2.82 8.29
C ASN A 257 24.97 -1.89 7.15
N THR A 258 23.67 -1.88 6.81
CA THR A 258 23.14 -1.13 5.66
C THR A 258 22.58 0.25 6.00
N TYR A 259 22.27 0.53 7.26
CA TYR A 259 21.70 1.81 7.71
C TYR A 259 22.56 2.56 8.75
N ARG A 260 23.65 1.99 9.27
CA ARG A 260 24.51 2.69 10.24
C ARG A 260 25.23 3.92 9.71
N GLY A 261 25.39 4.02 8.38
CA GLY A 261 25.96 5.20 7.74
C GLY A 261 24.97 5.89 6.82
N HIS A 262 25.40 7.02 6.26
CA HIS A 262 24.54 7.88 5.46
C HIS A 262 24.67 7.52 3.97
N ALA A 263 23.57 7.08 3.36
CA ALA A 263 23.54 6.80 1.93
C ALA A 263 23.60 8.11 1.12
N ALA A 264 24.42 8.13 0.07
CA ALA A 264 24.45 9.22 -0.91
C ALA A 264 23.23 9.15 -1.84
N LEU A 265 22.47 10.24 -1.90
CA LEU A 265 21.27 10.41 -2.70
C LEU A 265 21.56 11.36 -3.86
N TYR A 266 21.84 10.82 -5.04
CA TYR A 266 22.19 11.59 -6.23
C TYR A 266 20.94 12.05 -6.98
N MET A 267 20.81 13.35 -7.18
CA MET A 267 19.77 13.96 -8.00
C MET A 267 20.29 14.22 -9.41
N ARG A 268 19.37 14.28 -10.38
CA ARG A 268 19.70 14.59 -11.77
C ARG A 268 20.44 15.93 -11.87
N ASP A 269 21.49 15.96 -12.68
CA ASP A 269 22.30 17.14 -12.98
C ASP A 269 22.94 17.81 -11.75
N GLN A 270 23.10 17.06 -10.65
CA GLN A 270 23.77 17.51 -9.43
C GLN A 270 25.12 16.81 -9.22
N SER A 271 26.14 17.59 -8.86
CA SER A 271 27.48 17.08 -8.56
C SER A 271 27.62 16.57 -7.12
N ALA A 272 26.91 17.18 -6.17
CA ALA A 272 26.90 16.79 -4.77
C ALA A 272 25.66 15.95 -4.42
N PRO A 273 25.80 14.85 -3.66
CA PRO A 273 24.66 14.10 -3.18
C PRO A 273 24.01 14.78 -1.97
N LEU A 274 22.71 14.52 -1.79
CA LEU A 274 22.05 14.69 -0.50
C LEU A 274 22.36 13.48 0.37
N TRP A 275 22.49 13.66 1.69
CA TRP A 275 22.79 12.56 2.60
C TRP A 275 21.52 12.06 3.28
N SER A 276 21.24 10.77 3.14
CA SER A 276 20.17 10.11 3.89
C SER A 276 20.67 9.86 5.32
N GLN A 277 20.35 10.75 6.26
CA GLN A 277 20.81 10.66 7.66
C GLN A 277 19.73 10.10 8.60
N GLY A 278 18.48 10.55 8.45
CA GLY A 278 17.33 10.01 9.16
C GLY A 278 16.61 8.89 8.39
N GLY A 279 15.78 8.14 9.11
CA GLY A 279 14.79 7.24 8.55
C GLY A 279 15.31 6.08 7.71
N THR A 280 14.37 5.49 6.97
CA THR A 280 14.57 4.46 5.96
C THR A 280 14.53 5.07 4.56
N THR A 281 15.21 4.46 3.59
CA THR A 281 15.17 4.97 2.21
C THR A 281 13.88 4.52 1.51
N GLN A 282 13.00 5.47 1.14
CA GLN A 282 11.79 5.15 0.35
C GLN A 282 12.17 4.53 -1.00
N GLY A 283 11.86 3.25 -1.19
CA GLY A 283 12.27 2.46 -2.36
C GLY A 283 13.17 1.27 -2.02
N ASP A 284 13.74 1.23 -0.81
CA ASP A 284 14.45 0.06 -0.29
C ASP A 284 13.44 -1.06 0.06
N PRO A 285 13.69 -2.32 -0.36
CA PRO A 285 12.77 -3.44 -0.11
C PRO A 285 12.49 -3.78 1.36
N LEU A 286 13.38 -3.40 2.28
CA LEU A 286 13.25 -3.62 3.72
C LEU A 286 12.71 -2.39 4.46
N ALA A 287 12.61 -1.22 3.82
CA ALA A 287 12.24 0.03 4.48
C ALA A 287 10.94 -0.08 5.29
N SER A 288 9.85 -0.59 4.69
CA SER A 288 8.56 -0.72 5.39
C SER A 288 8.59 -1.74 6.54
N LEU A 289 9.30 -2.87 6.38
CA LEU A 289 9.45 -3.84 7.46
C LEU A 289 10.28 -3.28 8.61
N PHE A 290 11.38 -2.59 8.28
CA PHE A 290 12.23 -1.94 9.26
C PHE A 290 11.44 -0.89 10.05
N TYR A 291 10.75 0.01 9.35
CA TYR A 291 9.91 1.03 9.98
C TYR A 291 8.82 0.42 10.86
N SER A 292 8.15 -0.64 10.38
CA SER A 292 7.10 -1.34 11.14
C SER A 292 7.61 -1.87 12.48
N VAL A 293 8.73 -2.59 12.47
CA VAL A 293 9.32 -3.14 13.71
C VAL A 293 9.84 -2.03 14.61
N ALA A 294 10.49 -1.01 14.05
CA ALA A 294 11.09 0.08 14.81
C ALA A 294 10.05 0.97 15.52
N THR A 295 8.82 1.05 15.01
CA THR A 295 7.74 1.86 15.59
C THR A 295 6.92 1.13 16.65
N LEU A 296 7.08 -0.19 16.81
CA LEU A 296 6.35 -0.99 17.80
C LEU A 296 6.40 -0.43 19.23
N PRO A 297 7.53 0.09 19.75
CA PRO A 297 7.56 0.67 21.09
C PRO A 297 6.55 1.82 21.27
N LEU A 298 6.40 2.70 20.26
CA LEU A 298 5.37 3.74 20.28
C LEU A 298 3.97 3.12 20.24
N VAL A 299 3.75 2.16 19.33
CA VAL A 299 2.45 1.50 19.18
C VAL A 299 1.99 0.85 20.48
N TRP A 300 2.90 0.16 21.19
CA TRP A 300 2.64 -0.48 22.48
C TRP A 300 2.38 0.53 23.59
N GLU A 301 3.10 1.65 23.64
CA GLU A 301 2.82 2.72 24.60
C GLU A 301 1.46 3.38 24.36
N MET A 302 1.02 3.44 23.10
CA MET A 302 -0.28 3.97 22.74
C MET A 302 -1.41 2.97 22.94
N LYS A 303 -1.09 1.66 23.03
CA LYS A 303 -2.08 0.58 23.18
C LYS A 303 -2.83 0.73 24.49
N ARG A 304 -4.15 0.75 24.39
CA ARG A 304 -5.07 0.92 25.52
C ARG A 304 -5.83 -0.39 25.79
N PRO A 305 -6.42 -0.54 27.00
CA PRO A 305 -7.38 -1.60 27.28
C PRO A 305 -8.50 -1.68 26.24
N ALA A 306 -9.05 -2.88 26.04
CA ALA A 306 -10.08 -3.15 25.03
C ALA A 306 -11.35 -2.29 25.23
N ASP A 307 -11.73 -2.02 26.48
CA ASP A 307 -12.88 -1.17 26.84
C ASP A 307 -12.73 0.30 26.44
N GLU A 308 -11.48 0.77 26.27
CA GLU A 308 -11.14 2.07 25.69
C GLU A 308 -11.17 2.07 24.15
N GLY A 309 -11.55 0.96 23.52
CA GLY A 309 -11.77 0.82 22.08
C GLY A 309 -10.52 0.47 21.25
N PRO A 310 -10.70 -0.03 20.02
CA PRO A 310 -9.58 -0.48 19.20
C PRO A 310 -8.74 0.67 18.65
N GLN A 311 -7.44 0.37 18.48
CA GLN A 311 -6.53 1.17 17.66
C GLN A 311 -6.00 0.31 16.50
N ALA A 312 -5.76 0.92 15.35
CA ALA A 312 -5.19 0.25 14.19
C ALA A 312 -4.01 1.07 13.65
N TRP A 313 -2.91 0.41 13.32
CA TRP A 313 -1.71 1.03 12.75
C TRP A 313 -1.30 0.31 11.46
N PHE A 314 -1.12 1.07 10.39
CA PHE A 314 -0.51 0.58 9.15
C PHE A 314 0.56 1.57 8.70
N ALA A 315 1.82 1.17 8.85
CA ALA A 315 2.97 2.05 8.74
C ALA A 315 2.77 3.26 9.66
N ASP A 316 2.68 4.45 9.08
CA ASP A 316 2.47 5.71 9.77
C ASP A 316 1.01 6.09 9.97
N ASP A 317 0.09 5.53 9.19
CA ASP A 317 -1.33 5.78 9.35
C ASP A 317 -1.81 5.08 10.63
N SER A 318 -2.46 5.83 11.52
CA SER A 318 -3.08 5.28 12.72
C SER A 318 -4.53 5.71 12.88
N ALA A 319 -5.32 4.89 13.57
CA ALA A 319 -6.71 5.20 13.89
C ALA A 319 -7.07 4.74 15.29
N LYS A 320 -7.99 5.45 15.92
CA LYS A 320 -8.58 5.11 17.22
C LYS A 320 -10.08 5.40 17.16
N VAL A 321 -10.92 4.48 17.64
CA VAL A 321 -12.39 4.61 17.60
C VAL A 321 -12.98 4.39 18.99
N ARG A 322 -13.61 5.44 19.54
CA ARG A 322 -14.32 5.39 20.83
C ARG A 322 -15.18 6.64 21.07
N GLY A 323 -15.50 6.94 22.32
CA GLY A 323 -16.05 8.23 22.75
C GLY A 323 -15.06 9.37 22.53
N LEU A 324 -15.57 10.61 22.45
CA LEU A 324 -14.76 11.79 22.14
C LEU A 324 -13.63 12.02 23.15
N GLN A 325 -13.91 11.86 24.44
CA GLN A 325 -12.95 12.14 25.50
C GLN A 325 -11.78 11.13 25.52
N PRO A 326 -12.00 9.79 25.51
CA PRO A 326 -10.91 8.83 25.37
C PRO A 326 -10.07 9.00 24.11
N VAL A 327 -10.71 9.35 22.97
CA VAL A 327 -9.99 9.61 21.72
C VAL A 327 -9.14 10.87 21.82
N ARG A 328 -9.61 11.91 22.52
CA ARG A 328 -8.84 13.13 22.79
C ARG A 328 -7.61 12.85 23.65
N GLU A 329 -7.78 12.11 24.73
CA GLU A 329 -6.69 11.71 25.63
C GLU A 329 -5.63 10.87 24.89
N TRP A 330 -6.08 9.96 24.01
CA TRP A 330 -5.19 9.21 23.13
C TRP A 330 -4.44 10.12 22.15
N TRP A 331 -5.11 11.10 21.54
CA TRP A 331 -4.49 12.07 20.64
C TRP A 331 -3.44 12.94 21.35
N ASP A 332 -3.76 13.47 22.53
CA ASP A 332 -2.83 14.30 23.30
C ASP A 332 -1.59 13.51 23.71
N GLU A 333 -1.77 12.25 24.11
CA GLU A 333 -0.66 11.38 24.45
C GLU A 333 0.19 11.03 23.22
N LEU A 334 -0.43 10.85 22.06
CA LEU A 334 0.29 10.66 20.80
C LEU A 334 1.10 11.91 20.40
N GLN A 335 0.53 13.11 20.59
CA GLN A 335 1.22 14.39 20.37
C GLN A 335 2.41 14.57 21.32
N ARG A 336 2.33 14.02 22.54
CA ARG A 336 3.41 14.09 23.53
C ARG A 336 4.50 13.04 23.29
N ARG A 337 4.12 11.78 23.03
CA ARG A 337 5.06 10.65 22.90
C ARG A 337 5.62 10.46 21.50
N GLY A 338 4.82 10.75 20.48
CA GLY A 338 5.20 10.57 19.07
C GLY A 338 6.51 11.29 18.73
N PRO A 339 6.63 12.60 19.00
CA PRO A 339 7.82 13.37 18.64
C PRO A 339 9.11 12.87 19.29
N LEU A 340 9.05 12.26 20.48
CA LEU A 340 10.22 11.64 21.11
C LEU A 340 10.82 10.54 20.24
N ARG A 341 9.99 9.89 19.40
CA ARG A 341 10.35 8.78 18.49
C ARG A 341 10.33 9.20 17.02
N ASP A 342 10.43 10.49 16.72
CA ASP A 342 10.37 11.09 15.38
C ASP A 342 9.09 10.74 14.57
N TYR A 343 8.01 10.37 15.28
CA TYR A 343 6.67 10.26 14.72
C TYR A 343 5.93 11.56 15.02
N HIS A 344 5.68 12.38 14.00
CA HIS A 344 5.06 13.70 14.18
C HIS A 344 3.63 13.68 13.63
N PRO A 345 2.61 13.49 14.50
CA PRO A 345 1.20 13.52 14.08
C PRO A 345 0.84 14.91 13.56
N ASN A 346 0.03 14.98 12.50
CA ASN A 346 -0.29 16.23 11.83
C ASN A 346 -1.78 16.53 11.93
N GLY A 347 -2.17 17.39 12.87
CA GLY A 347 -3.57 17.78 13.06
C GLY A 347 -4.27 18.19 11.75
N LYS A 348 -3.62 19.04 10.94
CA LYS A 348 -4.17 19.58 9.67
C LYS A 348 -4.45 18.52 8.60
N LYS A 349 -3.86 17.33 8.73
CA LYS A 349 -4.10 16.21 7.82
C LYS A 349 -4.93 15.10 8.46
N SER A 350 -4.93 15.05 9.79
CA SER A 350 -5.75 14.13 10.57
C SER A 350 -7.22 14.56 10.50
N LYS A 351 -8.11 13.57 10.60
CA LYS A 351 -9.55 13.77 10.56
C LYS A 351 -10.21 13.12 11.76
N LEU A 352 -11.12 13.84 12.41
CA LEU A 352 -12.02 13.31 13.42
C LEU A 352 -13.38 13.07 12.77
N VAL A 353 -13.69 11.81 12.48
CA VAL A 353 -15.00 11.40 11.98
C VAL A 353 -15.95 11.30 13.16
N VAL A 354 -17.04 12.07 13.15
CA VAL A 354 -18.00 12.15 14.26
C VAL A 354 -19.39 11.66 13.88
N ARG A 355 -20.04 11.00 14.82
CA ARG A 355 -21.44 10.58 14.67
C ARG A 355 -22.37 11.80 14.58
N ALA A 356 -23.49 11.64 13.88
CA ALA A 356 -24.57 12.61 13.89
C ALA A 356 -25.01 12.94 15.33
N GLY A 357 -25.20 14.22 15.64
CA GLY A 357 -25.52 14.70 16.99
C GLY A 357 -24.30 14.98 17.88
N CYS A 358 -23.12 14.44 17.57
CA CYS A 358 -21.91 14.65 18.39
C CYS A 358 -21.08 15.87 17.96
N LYS A 359 -21.49 16.61 16.91
CA LYS A 359 -20.65 17.65 16.28
C LYS A 359 -20.34 18.83 17.20
N GLU A 360 -21.30 19.27 18.01
CA GLU A 360 -21.09 20.38 18.96
C GLU A 360 -20.12 19.97 20.05
N ARG A 361 -20.38 18.83 20.70
CA ARG A 361 -19.45 18.25 21.69
C ARG A 361 -18.07 17.97 21.11
N ALA A 362 -17.97 17.54 19.85
CA ALA A 362 -16.67 17.36 19.19
C ALA A 362 -15.91 18.69 19.05
N ARG A 363 -16.60 19.80 18.77
CA ARG A 363 -15.96 21.13 18.75
C ARG A 363 -15.55 21.59 20.14
N GLU A 364 -16.29 21.24 21.18
CA GLU A 364 -15.89 21.51 22.56
C GLU A 364 -14.62 20.72 22.94
N VAL A 365 -14.52 19.46 22.54
CA VAL A 365 -13.43 18.55 22.93
C VAL A 365 -12.20 18.66 22.02
N PHE A 366 -12.33 19.01 20.74
CA PHE A 366 -11.23 19.06 19.76
C PHE A 366 -11.02 20.42 19.11
N GLY A 367 -11.84 21.44 19.43
CA GLY A 367 -11.80 22.74 18.75
C GLY A 367 -10.53 23.55 19.00
N ASP A 368 -9.75 23.20 20.03
CA ASP A 368 -8.41 23.72 20.32
C ASP A 368 -7.29 22.99 19.57
N THR A 369 -7.63 21.98 18.76
CA THR A 369 -6.68 21.22 17.93
C THR A 369 -6.79 21.61 16.45
N ASP A 370 -5.76 21.28 15.67
CA ASP A 370 -5.77 21.45 14.20
C ASP A 370 -6.53 20.32 13.46
N VAL A 371 -7.17 19.38 14.17
CA VAL A 371 -7.82 18.18 13.59
C VAL A 371 -9.13 18.54 12.89
N GLU A 372 -9.31 18.11 11.63
CA GLU A 372 -10.52 18.39 10.85
C GLU A 372 -11.70 17.55 11.34
N ILE A 373 -12.77 18.19 11.86
CA ILE A 373 -14.00 17.50 12.30
C ILE A 373 -14.94 17.28 11.10
N VAL A 374 -15.21 16.03 10.76
CA VAL A 374 -15.99 15.62 9.57
C VAL A 374 -17.06 14.57 9.90
N SER A 375 -18.07 14.41 9.04
CA SER A 375 -19.10 13.35 9.17
C SER A 375 -18.70 12.03 8.51
N GLY A 376 -17.63 12.03 7.71
CA GLY A 376 -17.07 10.84 7.09
C GLY A 376 -15.77 11.12 6.36
N ALA A 377 -14.93 10.11 6.23
CA ALA A 377 -13.64 10.19 5.57
C ALA A 377 -13.21 8.86 4.96
N ARG A 378 -12.40 8.94 3.90
CA ARG A 378 -11.70 7.78 3.34
C ARG A 378 -10.67 7.28 4.36
N TYR A 379 -10.59 5.96 4.52
CA TYR A 379 -9.63 5.30 5.40
C TYR A 379 -9.07 4.04 4.73
N MET A 380 -7.77 4.05 4.42
CA MET A 380 -7.04 2.93 3.79
C MET A 380 -7.70 2.33 2.52
N GLY A 381 -8.49 3.13 1.81
CA GLY A 381 -9.24 2.71 0.61
C GLY A 381 -10.71 2.37 0.84
N GLY A 382 -11.12 2.17 2.10
CA GLY A 382 -12.52 2.14 2.54
C GLY A 382 -13.02 3.51 3.00
N PHE A 383 -14.10 3.54 3.78
CA PHE A 383 -14.75 4.76 4.26
C PHE A 383 -15.35 4.57 5.66
N VAL A 384 -15.08 5.52 6.56
CA VAL A 384 -15.65 5.59 7.91
C VAL A 384 -16.57 6.81 7.95
N GLY A 385 -17.82 6.65 8.41
CA GLY A 385 -18.77 7.76 8.48
C GLY A 385 -20.22 7.30 8.27
N THR A 386 -21.10 8.24 7.91
CA THR A 386 -22.53 7.96 7.73
C THR A 386 -22.81 7.02 6.57
N ALA A 387 -23.94 6.31 6.63
CA ALA A 387 -24.42 5.46 5.54
C ALA A 387 -24.65 6.25 4.23
N GLU A 388 -24.99 7.53 4.32
CA GLU A 388 -25.07 8.42 3.15
C GLU A 388 -23.69 8.71 2.56
N GLY A 389 -22.68 9.01 3.39
CA GLY A 389 -21.31 9.23 2.93
C GLY A 389 -20.69 8.01 2.27
N LYS A 390 -20.98 6.80 2.80
CA LYS A 390 -20.57 5.53 2.20
C LYS A 390 -21.17 5.31 0.81
N ARG A 391 -22.49 5.51 0.67
CA ARG A 391 -23.19 5.43 -0.61
C ARG A 391 -22.67 6.46 -1.62
N ALA A 392 -22.42 7.69 -1.19
CA ALA A 392 -21.85 8.73 -2.05
C ALA A 392 -20.44 8.36 -2.52
N TYR A 393 -19.59 7.84 -1.63
CA TYR A 393 -18.25 7.38 -1.99
C TYR A 393 -18.28 6.17 -2.94
N ALA A 394 -19.20 5.23 -2.72
CA ALA A 394 -19.40 4.08 -3.61
C ALA A 394 -19.86 4.52 -5.00
N ALA A 395 -20.83 5.44 -5.09
CA ALA A 395 -21.30 6.00 -6.35
C ALA A 395 -20.17 6.71 -7.12
N GLU A 396 -19.38 7.56 -6.44
CA GLU A 396 -18.21 8.23 -7.03
C GLU A 396 -17.21 7.22 -7.63
N LYS A 397 -16.94 6.14 -6.90
CA LYS A 397 -16.02 5.09 -7.35
C LYS A 397 -16.55 4.30 -8.53
N VAL A 398 -17.83 3.93 -8.51
CA VAL A 398 -18.50 3.23 -9.61
C VAL A 398 -18.50 4.09 -10.87
N GLU A 399 -18.79 5.39 -10.77
CA GLU A 399 -18.74 6.32 -11.89
C GLU A 399 -17.32 6.45 -12.49
N GLU A 400 -16.30 6.53 -11.63
CA GLU A 400 -14.89 6.52 -12.05
C GLU A 400 -14.56 5.25 -12.86
N TRP A 401 -14.93 4.07 -12.35
CA TRP A 401 -14.68 2.80 -13.02
C TRP A 401 -15.51 2.63 -14.29
N GLN A 402 -16.75 3.12 -14.32
CA GLN A 402 -17.59 3.13 -15.50
C GLN A 402 -16.90 3.88 -16.65
N ARG A 403 -16.40 5.10 -16.38
CA ARG A 403 -15.58 5.83 -17.37
C ARG A 403 -14.36 5.05 -17.81
N CYS A 404 -13.66 4.41 -16.88
CA CYS A 404 -12.47 3.61 -17.19
C CYS A 404 -12.78 2.41 -18.09
N VAL A 405 -13.91 1.73 -17.85
CA VAL A 405 -14.35 0.59 -18.66
C VAL A 405 -14.80 1.05 -20.05
N ASN A 406 -15.49 2.19 -20.17
CA ASN A 406 -15.86 2.76 -21.46
C ASN A 406 -14.63 3.08 -22.32
N ARG A 407 -13.58 3.70 -21.75
CA ARG A 407 -12.31 3.92 -22.46
C ARG A 407 -11.60 2.62 -22.85
N LYS A 408 -11.80 1.55 -22.08
CA LYS A 408 -11.32 0.21 -22.45
C LYS A 408 -12.14 -0.44 -23.55
N ALA A 409 -13.42 -0.11 -23.68
CA ALA A 409 -14.26 -0.60 -24.76
C ALA A 409 -13.70 -0.11 -26.12
N ASP A 410 -13.27 1.15 -26.21
CA ASP A 410 -12.54 1.69 -27.37
C ASP A 410 -11.29 0.85 -27.71
N ALA A 411 -10.54 0.47 -26.68
CA ALA A 411 -9.34 -0.36 -26.85
C ALA A 411 -9.69 -1.81 -27.22
N ALA A 412 -10.82 -2.35 -26.75
CA ALA A 412 -11.26 -3.71 -27.03
C ALA A 412 -11.60 -3.89 -28.51
N ALA A 413 -12.26 -2.90 -29.12
CA ALA A 413 -12.59 -2.90 -30.54
C ALA A 413 -11.38 -3.05 -31.47
N LYS A 414 -10.21 -2.60 -31.02
CA LYS A 414 -8.98 -2.59 -31.84
C LYS A 414 -7.92 -3.59 -31.39
N TYR A 415 -7.77 -3.76 -30.08
CA TYR A 415 -6.73 -4.56 -29.43
C TYR A 415 -7.36 -5.46 -28.36
N PRO A 416 -8.23 -6.42 -28.76
CA PRO A 416 -9.08 -7.17 -27.84
C PRO A 416 -8.29 -7.91 -26.77
N GLN A 417 -7.18 -8.56 -27.12
CA GLN A 417 -6.35 -9.27 -26.14
C GLN A 417 -5.71 -8.32 -25.12
N ALA A 418 -5.12 -7.21 -25.58
CA ALA A 418 -4.50 -6.24 -24.68
C ALA A 418 -5.53 -5.59 -23.73
N ALA A 419 -6.72 -5.29 -24.25
CA ALA A 419 -7.83 -4.77 -23.46
C ALA A 419 -8.28 -5.78 -22.39
N CYS A 420 -8.45 -7.04 -22.78
CA CYS A 420 -8.85 -8.13 -21.88
C CYS A 420 -7.82 -8.38 -20.78
N THR A 421 -6.54 -8.50 -21.11
CA THR A 421 -5.46 -8.62 -20.11
C THR A 421 -5.48 -7.44 -19.15
N ALA A 422 -5.60 -6.21 -19.66
CA ALA A 422 -5.55 -5.02 -18.83
C ALA A 422 -6.80 -4.82 -17.95
N LEU A 423 -7.96 -5.33 -18.38
CA LEU A 423 -9.18 -5.35 -17.56
C LEU A 423 -9.04 -6.39 -16.44
N THR A 424 -8.75 -7.64 -16.79
CA THR A 424 -8.78 -8.80 -15.88
C THR A 424 -7.65 -8.82 -14.86
N THR A 425 -6.46 -8.31 -15.21
CA THR A 425 -5.27 -8.36 -14.35
C THR A 425 -4.96 -7.05 -13.62
N SER A 426 -5.63 -5.95 -13.98
CA SER A 426 -5.37 -4.63 -13.39
C SER A 426 -6.65 -3.91 -12.97
N LEU A 427 -7.46 -3.41 -13.91
CA LEU A 427 -8.56 -2.51 -13.56
C LEU A 427 -9.59 -3.19 -12.65
N GLN A 428 -9.96 -4.43 -12.95
CA GLN A 428 -10.92 -5.19 -12.16
C GLN A 428 -10.47 -5.46 -10.71
N ALA A 429 -9.16 -5.44 -10.45
CA ALA A 429 -8.62 -5.63 -9.11
C ALA A 429 -8.93 -4.43 -8.17
N GLU A 430 -9.17 -3.24 -8.73
CA GLU A 430 -9.47 -2.02 -7.96
C GLU A 430 -10.83 -2.15 -7.25
N TRP A 431 -11.90 -2.39 -8.00
CA TRP A 431 -13.22 -2.58 -7.40
C TRP A 431 -13.35 -3.89 -6.62
N ASP A 432 -12.56 -4.91 -6.98
CA ASP A 432 -12.45 -6.13 -6.18
C ASP A 432 -11.97 -5.86 -4.76
N PHE A 433 -10.99 -4.97 -4.57
CA PHE A 433 -10.55 -4.56 -3.23
C PHE A 433 -11.65 -3.75 -2.54
N PHE A 434 -12.27 -2.80 -3.24
CA PHE A 434 -13.34 -1.99 -2.70
C PHE A 434 -14.52 -2.83 -2.18
N MET A 435 -15.01 -3.78 -2.97
CA MET A 435 -16.10 -4.69 -2.58
C MET A 435 -15.74 -5.57 -1.38
N ARG A 436 -14.45 -5.80 -1.09
CA ARG A 436 -14.04 -6.55 0.11
C ARG A 436 -14.12 -5.74 1.39
N VAL A 437 -14.14 -4.41 1.30
CA VAL A 437 -14.07 -3.51 2.48
C VAL A 437 -15.26 -2.56 2.59
N MET A 438 -16.10 -2.48 1.57
CA MET A 438 -17.29 -1.63 1.53
C MET A 438 -18.53 -2.50 1.29
N PRO A 439 -19.40 -2.67 2.30
CA PRO A 439 -20.68 -3.34 2.10
C PRO A 439 -21.63 -2.38 1.37
N GLU A 440 -22.11 -2.79 0.19
CA GLU A 440 -23.00 -2.00 -0.64
C GLU A 440 -24.03 -2.88 -1.34
N GLU A 441 -25.14 -2.27 -1.75
CA GLU A 441 -26.19 -2.96 -2.49
C GLU A 441 -25.74 -3.30 -3.91
N ARG A 442 -26.25 -4.41 -4.44
CA ARG A 442 -25.95 -4.84 -5.83
C ARG A 442 -26.27 -3.74 -6.85
N ALA A 443 -27.37 -3.02 -6.64
CA ALA A 443 -27.84 -1.96 -7.53
C ALA A 443 -26.82 -0.81 -7.70
N THR A 444 -26.00 -0.53 -6.68
CA THR A 444 -24.93 0.49 -6.75
C THR A 444 -23.95 0.21 -7.88
N PHE A 445 -23.74 -1.06 -8.25
CA PHE A 445 -22.79 -1.47 -9.28
C PHE A 445 -23.42 -1.64 -10.68
N GLN A 446 -24.72 -1.37 -10.85
CA GLN A 446 -25.41 -1.47 -12.15
C GLN A 446 -24.71 -0.64 -13.25
N PRO A 447 -24.32 0.63 -13.03
CA PRO A 447 -23.66 1.42 -14.08
C PRO A 447 -22.34 0.79 -14.58
N LEU A 448 -21.58 0.16 -13.66
CA LEU A 448 -20.36 -0.56 -14.00
C LEU A 448 -20.66 -1.85 -14.76
N ARG A 449 -21.73 -2.57 -14.38
CA ARG A 449 -22.19 -3.77 -15.08
C ARG A 449 -22.59 -3.45 -16.52
N ASP A 450 -23.29 -2.34 -16.74
CA ASP A 450 -23.71 -1.90 -18.08
C ASP A 450 -22.50 -1.52 -18.95
N ALA A 451 -21.53 -0.79 -18.39
CA ALA A 451 -20.28 -0.48 -19.08
C ALA A 451 -19.49 -1.75 -19.44
N LEU A 452 -19.48 -2.76 -18.57
CA LEU A 452 -18.85 -4.05 -18.88
C LEU A 452 -19.59 -4.77 -20.02
N THR A 453 -20.92 -4.74 -20.09
CA THR A 453 -21.67 -5.28 -21.24
C THR A 453 -21.30 -4.57 -22.55
N HIS A 454 -21.19 -3.24 -22.51
CA HIS A 454 -20.74 -2.46 -23.66
C HIS A 454 -19.31 -2.85 -24.07
N TYR A 455 -18.40 -2.97 -23.10
CA TYR A 455 -17.04 -3.46 -23.33
C TYR A 455 -17.02 -4.85 -23.98
N LEU A 456 -17.84 -5.79 -23.51
CA LEU A 456 -17.93 -7.13 -24.10
C LEU A 456 -18.45 -7.08 -25.55
N THR A 457 -19.38 -6.18 -25.83
CA THR A 457 -19.85 -5.94 -27.21
C THR A 457 -18.72 -5.43 -28.10
N GLN A 458 -17.89 -4.50 -27.63
CA GLN A 458 -16.73 -4.01 -28.37
C GLN A 458 -15.61 -5.06 -28.49
N LEU A 459 -15.55 -6.02 -27.58
CA LEU A 459 -14.59 -7.12 -27.63
C LEU A 459 -14.96 -8.15 -28.72
N SER A 460 -16.24 -8.25 -29.05
CA SER A 460 -16.81 -9.21 -30.00
C SER A 460 -16.98 -8.59 -31.39
N SER A 461 -17.08 -9.45 -32.41
CA SER A 461 -17.36 -9.02 -33.80
C SER A 461 -18.86 -8.84 -34.10
N HIS A 462 -19.73 -9.10 -33.14
CA HIS A 462 -21.18 -8.98 -33.24
C HIS A 462 -21.76 -8.36 -31.97
N ALA A 463 -23.04 -7.97 -32.04
CA ALA A 463 -23.79 -7.53 -30.87
C ALA A 463 -23.89 -8.68 -29.85
N VAL A 464 -23.51 -8.41 -28.61
CA VAL A 464 -23.55 -9.38 -27.52
C VAL A 464 -24.92 -9.30 -26.85
N THR A 465 -25.64 -10.42 -26.82
CA THR A 465 -26.92 -10.56 -26.12
C THR A 465 -26.72 -10.58 -24.59
N ALA A 466 -27.81 -10.42 -23.83
CA ALA A 466 -27.75 -10.49 -22.36
C ALA A 466 -27.20 -11.84 -21.86
N THR A 467 -27.63 -12.94 -22.48
CA THR A 467 -27.14 -14.30 -22.20
C THR A 467 -25.66 -14.46 -22.52
N GLU A 468 -25.21 -14.02 -23.70
CA GLU A 468 -23.79 -14.08 -24.05
C GLU A 468 -22.93 -13.25 -23.10
N ALA A 469 -23.40 -12.07 -22.70
CA ALA A 469 -22.70 -11.25 -21.71
C ALA A 469 -22.57 -11.97 -20.36
N GLN A 470 -23.61 -12.67 -19.91
CA GLN A 470 -23.56 -13.47 -18.69
C GLN A 470 -22.55 -14.63 -18.81
N LEU A 471 -22.54 -15.36 -19.94
CA LEU A 471 -21.59 -16.43 -20.22
C LEU A 471 -20.14 -15.92 -20.23
N MET A 472 -19.89 -14.80 -20.91
CA MET A 472 -18.56 -14.19 -20.99
C MET A 472 -18.04 -13.73 -19.62
N MET A 473 -18.93 -13.37 -18.70
CA MET A 473 -18.58 -12.98 -17.33
C MET A 473 -18.37 -14.16 -16.37
N LEU A 474 -18.46 -15.40 -16.85
CA LEU A 474 -18.10 -16.56 -16.06
C LEU A 474 -16.57 -16.68 -15.89
N PRO A 475 -16.12 -17.46 -14.89
CA PRO A 475 -14.73 -17.90 -14.81
C PRO A 475 -14.31 -18.67 -16.08
N ALA A 476 -13.03 -18.59 -16.47
CA ALA A 476 -12.52 -19.26 -17.66
C ALA A 476 -12.73 -20.79 -17.66
N ARG A 477 -12.72 -21.43 -16.47
CA ARG A 477 -13.03 -22.86 -16.30
C ARG A 477 -14.49 -23.22 -16.63
N HIS A 478 -15.39 -22.24 -16.68
CA HIS A 478 -16.80 -22.39 -17.05
C HIS A 478 -17.08 -21.73 -18.42
N GLY A 479 -16.06 -21.51 -19.25
CA GLY A 479 -16.22 -21.00 -20.61
C GLY A 479 -16.26 -19.47 -20.74
N GLY A 480 -16.14 -18.72 -19.65
CA GLY A 480 -16.06 -17.25 -19.70
C GLY A 480 -14.65 -16.72 -19.97
N ILE A 481 -14.48 -15.40 -19.90
CA ILE A 481 -13.21 -14.73 -20.24
C ILE A 481 -12.51 -14.07 -19.03
N GLY A 482 -13.00 -14.32 -17.81
CA GLY A 482 -12.42 -13.79 -16.57
C GLY A 482 -12.79 -12.34 -16.24
N VAL A 483 -13.70 -11.74 -17.00
CA VAL A 483 -14.47 -10.56 -16.56
C VAL A 483 -15.47 -11.04 -15.51
N ARG A 484 -15.61 -10.34 -14.40
CA ARG A 484 -16.48 -10.73 -13.28
C ARG A 484 -17.59 -9.72 -13.13
N ASP A 485 -18.82 -10.22 -13.01
CA ASP A 485 -19.98 -9.39 -12.73
C ASP A 485 -19.86 -8.76 -11.33
N PRO A 486 -19.73 -7.42 -11.22
CA PRO A 486 -19.58 -6.76 -9.93
C PRO A 486 -20.84 -6.89 -9.06
N MET A 487 -22.03 -6.98 -9.66
CA MET A 487 -23.29 -7.06 -8.92
C MET A 487 -23.44 -8.40 -8.19
N GLU A 488 -22.89 -9.46 -8.78
CA GLU A 488 -22.88 -10.79 -8.17
C GLU A 488 -21.72 -10.98 -7.20
N ARG A 489 -20.67 -10.18 -7.37
CA ARG A 489 -19.43 -10.30 -6.61
C ARG A 489 -19.44 -9.53 -5.29
N VAL A 490 -20.15 -8.41 -5.20
CA VAL A 490 -20.06 -7.49 -4.05
C VAL A 490 -20.30 -8.18 -2.71
N ALA A 491 -21.41 -8.91 -2.58
CA ALA A 491 -21.78 -9.58 -1.33
C ALA A 491 -20.76 -10.66 -0.93
N ALA A 492 -20.43 -11.55 -1.88
CA ALA A 492 -19.49 -12.64 -1.64
C ALA A 492 -18.06 -12.13 -1.33
N ALA A 493 -17.63 -11.04 -1.98
CA ALA A 493 -16.33 -10.44 -1.72
C ALA A 493 -16.24 -9.86 -0.29
N TYR A 494 -17.27 -9.11 0.12
CA TYR A 494 -17.33 -8.56 1.48
C TYR A 494 -17.36 -9.67 2.53
N GLU A 495 -18.26 -10.65 2.38
CA GLU A 495 -18.38 -11.80 3.30
C GLU A 495 -17.08 -12.61 3.41
N THR A 496 -16.43 -12.89 2.29
CA THR A 496 -15.14 -13.59 2.27
C THR A 496 -14.09 -12.82 3.06
N SER A 497 -14.08 -11.49 2.93
CA SER A 497 -13.12 -10.63 3.61
C SER A 497 -13.39 -10.52 5.11
N THR A 498 -14.64 -10.31 5.52
CA THR A 498 -15.02 -10.24 6.94
C THR A 498 -14.79 -11.57 7.64
N LYS A 499 -15.15 -12.69 7.00
CA LYS A 499 -14.87 -14.04 7.53
C LYS A 499 -13.37 -14.27 7.70
N GLY A 500 -12.59 -14.00 6.66
CA GLY A 500 -11.14 -14.20 6.68
C GLY A 500 -10.42 -13.32 7.70
N THR A 501 -10.92 -12.10 7.93
CA THR A 501 -10.31 -11.13 8.87
C THR A 501 -10.86 -11.20 10.29
N SER A 502 -11.81 -12.09 10.56
CA SER A 502 -12.52 -12.19 11.84
C SER A 502 -11.59 -12.30 13.06
N LEU A 503 -10.52 -13.11 12.98
CA LEU A 503 -9.54 -13.24 14.06
C LEU A 503 -8.79 -11.94 14.34
N LEU A 504 -8.42 -11.20 13.30
CA LEU A 504 -7.75 -9.92 13.45
C LEU A 504 -8.70 -8.85 14.01
N VAL A 505 -9.93 -8.80 13.51
CA VAL A 505 -10.97 -7.88 14.00
C VAL A 505 -11.28 -8.15 15.47
N SER A 506 -11.46 -9.41 15.86
CA SER A 506 -11.71 -9.78 17.26
C SER A 506 -10.55 -9.44 18.18
N THR A 507 -9.31 -9.58 17.70
CA THR A 507 -8.10 -9.17 18.44
C THR A 507 -8.06 -7.67 18.66
N PHE A 508 -8.43 -6.86 17.66
CA PHE A 508 -8.51 -5.41 17.86
C PHE A 508 -9.56 -5.02 18.89
N GLN A 509 -10.74 -5.63 18.81
CA GLN A 509 -11.88 -5.29 19.67
C GLN A 509 -11.69 -5.73 21.11
N ASN A 510 -11.11 -6.92 21.33
CA ASN A 510 -11.09 -7.57 22.65
C ASN A 510 -9.69 -7.67 23.26
N GLY A 511 -8.65 -7.32 22.49
CA GLY A 511 -7.27 -7.62 22.86
C GLY A 511 -6.93 -9.10 22.71
N ASP A 512 -5.73 -9.48 23.18
CA ASP A 512 -5.36 -10.88 23.28
C ASP A 512 -6.20 -11.58 24.37
N PRO A 513 -6.63 -12.84 24.17
CA PRO A 513 -7.40 -13.57 25.18
C PRO A 513 -6.61 -13.70 26.50
N THR A 514 -7.28 -13.57 27.64
CA THR A 514 -6.66 -13.76 28.96
C THR A 514 -6.15 -15.18 29.18
N ASP A 515 -6.87 -16.17 28.66
CA ASP A 515 -6.62 -17.61 28.86
C ASP A 515 -6.32 -18.36 27.55
N GLY A 516 -5.89 -17.64 26.51
CA GLY A 516 -5.61 -18.19 25.18
C GLY A 516 -4.27 -17.73 24.62
N PRO A 517 -3.81 -18.32 23.50
CA PRO A 517 -2.62 -17.83 22.83
C PRO A 517 -2.87 -16.43 22.28
N PRO A 518 -1.86 -15.53 22.30
CA PRO A 518 -1.97 -14.22 21.67
C PRO A 518 -2.18 -14.36 20.15
N PHE A 519 -2.53 -13.26 19.50
CA PHE A 519 -2.72 -13.23 18.05
C PHE A 519 -1.58 -13.92 17.30
N ASN A 520 -1.94 -14.92 16.51
CA ASN A 520 -1.00 -15.69 15.71
C ASN A 520 -1.21 -15.40 14.22
N PRO A 521 -0.27 -14.72 13.53
CA PRO A 521 -0.41 -14.37 12.11
C PRO A 521 -0.46 -15.60 11.20
N PHE A 522 0.06 -16.76 11.61
CA PHE A 522 -0.05 -18.00 10.86
C PHE A 522 -1.47 -18.57 10.89
N GLN A 523 -2.11 -18.57 12.06
CA GLN A 523 -3.51 -18.98 12.18
C GLN A 523 -4.40 -18.05 11.35
N HIS A 524 -4.23 -16.74 11.51
CA HIS A 524 -4.94 -15.73 10.71
C HIS A 524 -4.76 -15.95 9.20
N ARG A 525 -3.54 -16.30 8.76
CA ARG A 525 -3.28 -16.61 7.36
C ARG A 525 -4.04 -17.85 6.88
N VAL A 526 -4.15 -18.88 7.71
CA VAL A 526 -4.94 -20.09 7.43
C VAL A 526 -6.41 -19.73 7.31
N ASP A 527 -6.96 -18.97 8.26
CA ASP A 527 -8.37 -18.54 8.26
C ASP A 527 -8.68 -17.72 6.99
N MET A 528 -7.80 -16.78 6.64
CA MET A 528 -7.88 -16.01 5.39
C MET A 528 -7.81 -16.90 4.14
N GLN A 529 -6.99 -17.95 4.14
CA GLN A 529 -6.90 -18.87 2.99
C GLN A 529 -8.17 -19.73 2.88
N GLN A 530 -8.67 -20.23 3.99
CA GLN A 530 -9.89 -21.03 4.07
C GLN A 530 -11.10 -20.21 3.61
N ALA A 531 -11.30 -19.00 4.14
CA ALA A 531 -12.39 -18.12 3.73
C ALA A 531 -12.35 -17.83 2.23
N VAL A 532 -11.16 -17.54 1.67
CA VAL A 532 -10.99 -17.32 0.23
C VAL A 532 -11.28 -18.58 -0.59
N GLN A 533 -10.89 -19.76 -0.10
CA GLN A 533 -11.15 -21.03 -0.79
C GLN A 533 -12.64 -21.37 -0.79
N GLU A 534 -13.31 -21.22 0.34
CA GLU A 534 -14.75 -21.42 0.49
C GLU A 534 -15.54 -20.43 -0.36
N GLY A 535 -15.20 -19.13 -0.30
CA GLY A 535 -15.85 -18.12 -1.13
C GLY A 535 -15.66 -18.35 -2.62
N ARG A 536 -14.47 -18.82 -3.05
CA ARG A 536 -14.24 -19.26 -4.44
C ARG A 536 -15.09 -20.45 -4.82
N ARG A 537 -15.18 -21.47 -3.95
CA ARG A 537 -15.98 -22.66 -4.18
C ARG A 537 -17.47 -22.32 -4.31
N ALA A 538 -18.01 -21.51 -3.41
CA ALA A 538 -19.40 -21.06 -3.48
C ALA A 538 -19.67 -20.25 -4.75
N THR A 539 -18.74 -19.36 -5.14
CA THR A 539 -18.86 -18.61 -6.41
C THR A 539 -18.82 -19.54 -7.63
N ASP A 540 -18.00 -20.59 -7.58
CA ASP A 540 -17.91 -21.58 -8.65
C ASP A 540 -19.14 -22.48 -8.74
N GLU A 541 -19.68 -22.92 -7.61
CA GLU A 541 -20.92 -23.69 -7.54
C GLU A 541 -22.08 -22.85 -8.09
N ALA A 542 -22.22 -21.58 -7.68
CA ALA A 542 -23.23 -20.68 -8.22
C ALA A 542 -23.04 -20.38 -9.73
N ALA A 543 -21.80 -20.29 -10.21
CA ALA A 543 -21.50 -20.14 -11.63
C ALA A 543 -21.85 -21.39 -12.43
N LYS A 544 -21.64 -22.57 -11.84
CA LYS A 544 -21.97 -23.86 -12.42
C LYS A 544 -23.48 -24.08 -12.49
N GLU A 545 -24.21 -23.84 -11.39
CA GLU A 545 -25.68 -23.93 -11.35
C GLU A 545 -26.29 -23.06 -12.44
N ARG A 546 -25.82 -21.82 -12.55
CA ARG A 546 -26.24 -20.91 -13.62
C ARG A 546 -26.02 -21.46 -15.03
N PHE A 547 -24.86 -22.06 -15.28
CA PHE A 547 -24.58 -22.69 -16.57
C PHE A 547 -25.45 -23.93 -16.82
N GLU A 548 -25.75 -24.72 -15.78
CA GLU A 548 -26.56 -25.95 -15.87
C GLU A 548 -28.06 -25.66 -15.97
N ASP A 549 -28.56 -24.63 -15.29
CA ASP A 549 -29.96 -24.18 -15.29
C ASP A 549 -30.34 -23.39 -16.56
N GLY A 550 -29.44 -23.35 -17.54
CA GLY A 550 -29.70 -22.74 -18.83
C GLY A 550 -29.74 -21.22 -18.80
N LEU A 551 -28.80 -20.58 -18.08
CA LEU A 551 -28.29 -19.31 -18.59
C LEU A 551 -27.95 -19.43 -20.07
#